data_AF-A0A6A6FWU9-F1
#
_entry.id   AF-A0A6A6FWU9-F1
#
_cell.length_a   1.000
_cell.length_b   1.000
_cell.length_c   1.000
_cell.angle_alpha   90.00
_cell.angle_beta   90.00
_cell.angle_gamma   90.00
#
_symmetry.space_group_name_H-M   'P 1'
#
loop_
_entity.id
_entity.type
_entity.pdbx_description
1 polymer ?
#
loop_
_entity_poly.entity_id
_entity_poly.type
_entity_poly.pdbx_seq_one_letter_code
_entity_poly.pdbx_strand_id
1 'polypeptide(L)'
;MPVSVIDSFLFKNMFGTQAVRDMFEDSKYLDHDRLGRETDIVGYPILPLIRQLSEACGEEAGKYVHWGATQDFQDTAAILQMKDGLDLVEEQLKAIIKTLSSLAEGHRDTPMAGRTHLQHALPITFGYKCAVYLSSFQRHLPRLYELRPRCLLVQFGGSLGKLATDLMVMSSNECNEVSEPFVPHRGASSTMPQESNPISSEVILAASKLLRANAG
;
A
#
# COMPACT_ATOMS: atom_id res chain seq x y z
N MET A 1 -5.68 2.01 20.41
CA MET A 1 -5.58 3.04 19.35
C MET A 1 -4.74 2.45 18.23
N PRO A 2 -5.16 2.49 16.96
CA PRO A 2 -4.28 2.08 15.87
C PRO A 2 -3.13 3.08 15.86
N VAL A 3 -1.93 2.59 16.14
CA VAL A 3 -0.68 3.35 16.10
C VAL A 3 -0.47 3.67 14.63
N SER A 4 -0.60 4.94 14.23
CA SER A 4 -0.28 5.31 12.85
C SER A 4 1.18 4.96 12.58
N VAL A 5 1.58 4.79 11.31
CA VAL A 5 2.99 4.57 10.97
C VAL A 5 3.90 5.63 11.61
N ILE A 6 3.40 6.87 11.76
CA ILE A 6 4.09 7.98 12.41
C ILE A 6 4.31 7.75 13.92
N ASP A 7 3.41 7.02 14.58
CA ASP A 7 3.48 6.73 16.01
C ASP A 7 4.28 5.46 16.35
N SER A 8 4.72 4.72 15.32
CA SER A 8 5.58 3.55 15.49
C SER A 8 6.94 3.98 16.05
N PHE A 9 7.53 3.15 16.94
CA PHE A 9 8.86 3.41 17.52
C PHE A 9 9.95 3.65 16.47
N LEU A 10 9.78 3.11 15.26
CA LEU A 10 10.70 3.29 14.13
C LEU A 10 10.61 4.72 13.56
N PHE A 11 9.41 5.26 13.39
CA PHE A 11 9.16 6.57 12.76
C PHE A 11 9.18 7.74 13.74
N LYS A 12 8.86 7.49 15.02
CA LYS A 12 8.92 8.50 16.09
C LYS A 12 10.33 9.08 16.24
N ASN A 13 11.35 8.28 15.94
CA ASN A 13 12.75 8.72 15.95
C ASN A 13 13.19 9.36 14.62
N MET A 14 12.50 9.12 13.50
CA MET A 14 12.81 9.72 12.18
C MET A 14 12.11 11.06 11.94
N PHE A 15 10.87 11.26 12.41
CA PHE A 15 10.05 12.44 12.08
C PHE A 15 9.40 13.13 13.30
N GLY A 16 9.87 12.81 14.51
CA GLY A 16 9.17 13.14 15.76
C GLY A 16 9.30 14.57 16.28
N THR A 17 10.12 15.44 15.69
CA THR A 17 10.30 16.81 16.18
C THR A 17 9.25 17.77 15.59
N GLN A 18 8.79 18.75 16.38
CA GLN A 18 7.85 19.77 15.91
C GLN A 18 8.43 20.56 14.71
N ALA A 19 9.74 20.81 14.70
CA ALA A 19 10.45 21.42 13.57
C ALA A 19 10.30 20.64 12.26
N VAL A 20 10.34 19.31 12.31
CA VAL A 20 10.13 18.45 11.14
C VAL A 20 8.66 18.50 10.69
N ARG A 21 7.70 18.61 11.62
CA ARG A 21 6.27 18.74 11.27
C ARG A 21 5.91 20.10 10.66
N ASP A 22 6.49 21.18 11.18
CA ASP A 22 6.27 22.54 10.69
C ASP A 22 6.89 22.77 9.29
N MET A 23 7.84 21.91 8.91
CA MET A 23 8.42 21.90 7.57
C MET A 23 7.48 21.32 6.51
N PHE A 24 6.49 20.47 6.85
CA PHE A 24 5.68 19.72 5.87
C PHE A 24 4.40 20.44 5.39
N GLU A 25 4.41 21.77 5.28
CA GLU A 25 3.44 22.48 4.44
C GLU A 25 3.89 22.46 2.97
N ASP A 26 3.27 21.62 2.13
CA ASP A 26 3.69 21.31 0.74
C ASP A 26 4.08 22.54 -0.11
N SER A 27 3.41 23.68 0.09
CA SER A 27 3.65 24.90 -0.67
C SER A 27 4.98 25.60 -0.36
N LYS A 28 5.69 25.21 0.70
CA LYS A 28 6.94 25.87 1.14
C LYS A 28 8.22 25.23 0.62
N TYR A 29 8.17 23.98 0.13
CA TYR A 29 9.38 23.23 -0.24
C TYR A 29 9.26 22.39 -1.52
N LEU A 30 8.11 22.39 -2.20
CA LEU A 30 7.93 21.69 -3.48
C LEU A 30 7.73 22.65 -4.65
N ASP A 31 8.71 22.69 -5.54
CA ASP A 31 8.58 23.22 -6.89
C ASP A 31 8.10 22.08 -7.81
N HIS A 32 6.82 22.15 -8.18
CA HIS A 32 6.17 21.17 -9.06
C HIS A 32 6.70 21.19 -10.49
N ASP A 33 7.14 22.33 -11.00
CA ASP A 33 7.70 22.44 -12.35
C ASP A 33 9.09 21.80 -12.40
N ARG A 34 9.91 22.03 -11.36
CA ARG A 34 11.19 21.35 -11.17
C ARG A 34 10.97 19.85 -11.00
N LEU A 35 10.01 19.44 -10.17
CA LEU A 35 9.67 18.04 -9.96
C LEU A 35 9.31 17.36 -11.30
N GLY A 36 8.47 17.98 -12.12
CA GLY A 36 8.10 17.48 -13.45
C GLY A 36 9.30 17.30 -14.37
N ARG A 37 10.09 18.37 -14.59
CA ARG A 37 11.27 18.33 -15.46
C ARG A 37 12.30 17.30 -15.03
N GLU A 38 12.60 17.21 -13.74
CA GLU A 38 13.56 16.23 -13.23
C GLU A 38 12.99 14.80 -13.28
N THR A 39 11.68 14.62 -13.11
CA THR A 39 11.02 13.32 -13.28
C THR A 39 11.17 12.81 -14.71
N ASP A 40 10.99 13.68 -15.71
CA ASP A 40 11.16 13.33 -17.13
C ASP A 40 12.59 12.86 -17.45
N ILE A 41 13.59 13.41 -16.74
CA ILE A 41 15.00 13.04 -16.91
C ILE A 41 15.31 11.71 -16.20
N VAL A 42 14.82 11.54 -14.97
CA VAL A 42 15.16 10.39 -14.12
C VAL A 42 14.30 9.15 -14.45
N GLY A 43 13.10 9.35 -14.98
CA GLY A 43 12.13 8.30 -15.30
C GLY A 43 11.23 7.91 -14.13
N TYR A 44 11.39 8.51 -12.95
CA TYR A 44 10.52 8.31 -11.79
C TYR A 44 10.56 9.51 -10.81
N PRO A 45 9.47 9.81 -10.09
CA PRO A 45 9.34 11.07 -9.35
C PRO A 45 9.99 11.05 -7.96
N ILE A 46 10.41 9.90 -7.43
CA ILE A 46 10.93 9.83 -6.05
C ILE A 46 12.27 10.55 -5.88
N LEU A 47 13.23 10.41 -6.81
CA LEU A 47 14.53 11.06 -6.65
C LEU A 47 14.44 12.60 -6.65
N PRO A 48 13.72 13.24 -7.60
CA PRO A 48 13.53 14.68 -7.56
C PRO A 48 12.78 15.16 -6.30
N LEU A 49 11.79 14.39 -5.84
CA LEU A 49 11.07 14.66 -4.59
C LEU A 49 12.02 14.65 -3.38
N ILE A 50 12.82 13.60 -3.25
CA ILE A 50 13.77 13.45 -2.14
C ILE A 50 14.83 14.56 -2.14
N ARG A 51 15.28 15.03 -3.33
CA ARG A 51 16.22 16.15 -3.42
C ARG A 51 15.64 17.43 -2.84
N GLN A 52 14.43 17.79 -3.25
CA GLN A 52 13.77 19.00 -2.75
C GLN A 52 13.51 18.91 -1.24
N LEU A 53 13.10 17.74 -0.74
CA LEU A 53 12.95 17.49 0.69
C LEU A 53 14.27 17.58 1.46
N SER A 54 15.35 17.01 0.91
CA SER A 54 16.68 17.03 1.51
C SER A 54 17.22 18.47 1.60
N GLU A 55 17.05 19.26 0.54
CA GLU A 55 17.40 20.68 0.51
C GLU A 55 16.63 21.49 1.56
N ALA A 56 15.33 21.23 1.70
CA ALA A 56 14.49 21.90 2.70
C ALA A 56 14.89 21.55 4.15
N CYS A 57 15.39 20.34 4.40
CA CYS A 57 15.84 19.88 5.73
C CYS A 57 17.20 20.46 6.15
N GLY A 58 17.90 21.17 5.27
CA GLY A 58 19.26 21.63 5.52
C GLY A 58 20.29 20.51 5.52
N GLU A 59 21.57 20.87 5.64
CA GLU A 59 22.69 19.99 5.33
C GLU A 59 22.78 18.75 6.23
N GLU A 60 22.54 18.89 7.54
CA GLU A 60 22.70 17.78 8.49
C GLU A 60 21.51 16.81 8.47
N ALA A 61 20.28 17.32 8.53
CA ALA A 61 19.09 16.47 8.52
C ALA A 61 18.77 15.92 7.11
N GLY A 62 19.10 16.67 6.06
CA GLY A 62 18.89 16.28 4.66
C GLY A 62 19.58 14.97 4.27
N LYS A 63 20.72 14.65 4.90
CA LYS A 63 21.49 13.40 4.68
C LYS A 63 20.72 12.13 5.07
N TYR A 64 19.72 12.26 5.95
CA TYR A 64 18.94 11.14 6.46
C TYR A 64 17.58 10.98 5.77
N VAL A 65 17.20 11.92 4.90
CA VAL A 65 15.97 11.82 4.11
C VAL A 65 16.08 10.61 3.19
N HIS A 66 15.08 9.72 3.23
CA HIS A 66 15.02 8.47 2.45
C HIS A 66 16.06 7.40 2.82
N TRP A 67 16.84 7.58 3.89
CA TRP A 67 17.86 6.61 4.28
C TRP A 67 17.25 5.23 4.58
N GLY A 68 17.74 4.21 3.86
CA GLY A 68 17.28 2.82 4.02
C GLY A 68 15.92 2.51 3.39
N ALA A 69 15.27 3.45 2.70
CA ALA A 69 14.04 3.24 1.94
C ALA A 69 14.32 3.11 0.44
N THR A 70 13.44 2.43 -0.28
CA THR A 70 13.45 2.38 -1.76
C THR A 70 12.08 2.78 -2.31
N GLN A 71 11.52 2.00 -3.24
CA GLN A 71 10.16 2.17 -3.76
C GLN A 71 9.08 2.07 -2.67
N ASP A 72 9.44 1.50 -1.51
CA ASP A 72 8.66 1.43 -0.27
C ASP A 72 7.86 2.71 0.05
N PHE A 73 8.46 3.88 -0.18
CA PHE A 73 7.81 5.17 0.06
C PHE A 73 6.64 5.42 -0.90
N GLN A 74 6.82 5.17 -2.20
CA GLN A 74 5.80 5.42 -3.21
C GLN A 74 4.62 4.45 -3.06
N ASP A 75 4.93 3.17 -2.84
CA ASP A 75 3.91 2.13 -2.64
C ASP A 75 3.09 2.44 -1.38
N THR A 76 3.75 2.81 -0.27
CA THR A 76 3.06 3.22 0.97
C THR A 76 2.24 4.49 0.78
N ALA A 77 2.73 5.47 0.01
CA ALA A 77 1.95 6.68 -0.30
C ALA A 77 0.69 6.35 -1.11
N ALA A 78 0.77 5.44 -2.08
CA ALA A 78 -0.38 4.97 -2.83
C ALA A 78 -1.39 4.27 -1.91
N ILE A 79 -0.93 3.49 -0.93
CA ILE A 79 -1.79 2.82 0.06
C ILE A 79 -2.52 3.83 0.95
N LEU A 80 -1.86 4.93 1.35
CA LEU A 80 -2.51 6.01 2.08
C LEU A 80 -3.59 6.69 1.24
N GLN A 81 -3.33 6.96 -0.04
CA GLN A 81 -4.34 7.48 -0.96
C GLN A 81 -5.51 6.50 -1.16
N MET A 82 -5.22 5.20 -1.27
CA MET A 82 -6.25 4.16 -1.35
C MET A 82 -7.11 4.13 -0.09
N LYS A 83 -6.51 4.24 1.11
CA LYS A 83 -7.26 4.31 2.37
C LYS A 83 -8.27 5.44 2.35
N ASP A 84 -7.83 6.65 1.98
CA ASP A 84 -8.70 7.83 1.96
C ASP A 84 -9.77 7.70 0.86
N GLY A 85 -9.43 7.13 -0.30
CA GLY A 85 -10.38 6.78 -1.34
C GLY A 85 -11.44 5.78 -0.90
N LEU A 86 -11.06 4.75 -0.13
CA LEU A 86 -12.01 3.77 0.43
C LEU A 86 -12.96 4.39 1.44
N ASP A 87 -12.52 5.40 2.21
CA ASP A 87 -13.40 6.16 3.11
C ASP A 87 -14.50 6.89 2.32
N LEU A 88 -14.16 7.51 1.19
CA LEU A 88 -15.14 8.15 0.29
C LEU A 88 -16.13 7.13 -0.31
N VAL A 89 -15.63 5.98 -0.76
CA VAL A 89 -16.49 4.90 -1.31
C VAL A 89 -17.45 4.38 -0.24
N GLU A 90 -16.98 4.21 0.99
CA GLU A 90 -17.82 3.78 2.11
C GLU A 90 -18.95 4.77 2.39
N GLU A 91 -18.65 6.07 2.40
CA GLU A 91 -19.63 7.12 2.59
C GLU A 91 -20.71 7.09 1.51
N GLN A 92 -20.31 7.01 0.24
CA GLN A 92 -21.25 6.94 -0.88
C GLN A 92 -22.10 5.67 -0.85
N LEU A 93 -21.51 4.52 -0.52
CA LEU A 93 -22.25 3.26 -0.36
C LEU A 93 -23.32 3.38 0.74
N LYS A 94 -22.98 3.97 1.89
CA LYS A 94 -23.94 4.21 2.97
C LYS A 94 -25.04 5.16 2.54
N ALA A 95 -24.73 6.21 1.78
CA ALA A 95 -25.71 7.14 1.24
C ALA A 95 -26.69 6.48 0.26
N ILE A 96 -26.17 5.63 -0.65
CA ILE A 96 -26.98 4.83 -1.58
C ILE A 96 -27.88 3.87 -0.82
N ILE A 97 -27.34 3.12 0.14
CA ILE A 97 -28.09 2.20 1.00
C ILE A 97 -29.24 2.94 1.69
N LYS A 98 -28.96 4.08 2.33
CA LYS A 98 -29.98 4.91 2.99
C LYS A 98 -31.08 5.34 2.02
N THR A 99 -30.69 5.87 0.86
CA THR A 99 -31.64 6.35 -0.16
C THR A 99 -32.53 5.23 -0.70
N LEU A 100 -31.93 4.09 -1.04
CA LEU A 100 -32.66 2.93 -1.54
C LEU A 100 -33.57 2.31 -0.48
N SER A 101 -33.16 2.31 0.80
CA SER A 101 -34.03 1.91 1.91
C SER A 101 -35.26 2.82 2.00
N SER A 102 -35.08 4.14 1.97
CA SER A 102 -36.20 5.09 2.02
C SER A 102 -37.14 4.95 0.82
N LEU A 103 -36.61 4.75 -0.39
CA LEU A 103 -37.42 4.51 -1.59
C LEU A 103 -38.15 3.17 -1.53
N ALA A 104 -37.49 2.11 -1.05
CA ALA A 104 -38.08 0.79 -0.91
C ALA A 104 -39.26 0.80 0.08
N GLU A 105 -39.12 1.50 1.21
CA GLU A 105 -40.17 1.64 2.21
C GLU A 105 -41.29 2.56 1.75
N GLY A 106 -40.95 3.77 1.26
CA GLY A 106 -41.93 4.78 0.85
C GLY A 106 -42.79 4.36 -0.35
N HIS A 107 -42.27 3.48 -1.20
CA HIS A 107 -42.97 2.97 -2.37
C HIS A 107 -43.27 1.47 -2.32
N ARG A 108 -43.32 0.88 -1.12
CA ARG A 108 -43.61 -0.54 -0.88
C ARG A 108 -44.78 -1.04 -1.70
N ASP A 109 -45.86 -0.26 -1.74
CA ASP A 109 -47.14 -0.62 -2.35
C ASP A 109 -47.45 0.17 -3.63
N THR A 110 -46.48 0.92 -4.18
CA THR A 110 -46.67 1.65 -5.45
C THR A 110 -46.59 0.68 -6.63
N PRO A 111 -47.70 0.36 -7.33
CA PRO A 111 -47.69 -0.64 -8.40
C PRO A 111 -46.98 -0.13 -9.65
N MET A 112 -46.29 -1.03 -10.37
CA MET A 112 -45.70 -0.79 -11.68
C MET A 112 -45.69 -2.06 -12.54
N ALA A 113 -45.62 -1.90 -13.86
CA ALA A 113 -45.42 -3.05 -14.75
C ALA A 113 -44.04 -3.68 -14.51
N GLY A 114 -44.02 -4.98 -14.18
CA GLY A 114 -42.81 -5.78 -14.24
C GLY A 114 -42.32 -5.88 -15.68
N ARG A 115 -41.01 -6.06 -15.87
CA ARG A 115 -40.42 -6.22 -17.20
C ARG A 115 -39.44 -7.38 -17.27
N THR A 116 -39.67 -8.30 -18.20
CA THR A 116 -38.75 -9.40 -18.57
C THR A 116 -38.47 -9.30 -20.06
N HIS A 117 -37.21 -9.46 -20.48
CA HIS A 117 -36.78 -9.15 -21.86
C HIS A 117 -37.26 -7.77 -22.37
N LEU A 118 -37.32 -6.79 -21.45
CA LEU A 118 -37.84 -5.42 -21.70
C LEU A 118 -39.33 -5.34 -22.11
N GLN A 119 -40.08 -6.45 -22.06
CA GLN A 119 -41.52 -6.51 -22.33
C GLN A 119 -42.33 -6.49 -21.04
N HIS A 120 -43.60 -6.08 -21.10
CA HIS A 120 -44.50 -6.12 -19.95
C HIS A 120 -44.68 -7.55 -19.42
N ALA A 121 -44.52 -7.69 -18.10
CA ALA A 121 -44.72 -8.92 -17.35
C ALA A 121 -45.73 -8.68 -16.21
N LEU A 122 -45.82 -9.64 -15.28
CA LEU A 122 -46.69 -9.51 -14.11
C LEU A 122 -46.40 -8.23 -13.30
N PRO A 123 -47.43 -7.58 -12.72
CA PRO A 123 -47.25 -6.40 -11.88
C PRO A 123 -46.29 -6.66 -10.71
N ILE A 124 -45.46 -5.66 -10.41
CA ILE A 124 -44.61 -5.59 -9.22
C ILE A 124 -44.82 -4.25 -8.53
N THR A 125 -44.10 -3.96 -7.45
CA THR A 125 -44.06 -2.62 -6.86
C THR A 125 -42.73 -1.93 -7.09
N PHE A 126 -42.73 -0.60 -7.16
CA PHE A 126 -41.49 0.18 -7.27
C PHE A 126 -40.60 -0.04 -6.05
N GLY A 127 -41.18 -0.12 -4.85
CA GLY A 127 -40.44 -0.45 -3.63
C GLY A 127 -39.73 -1.81 -3.70
N TYR A 128 -40.39 -2.84 -4.27
CA TYR A 128 -39.75 -4.14 -4.52
C TYR A 128 -38.52 -4.00 -5.45
N LYS A 129 -38.62 -3.19 -6.52
CA LYS A 129 -37.49 -2.94 -7.41
C LYS A 129 -36.32 -2.26 -6.69
N CYS A 130 -36.58 -1.25 -5.88
CA CYS A 130 -35.58 -0.58 -5.04
C CYS A 130 -34.94 -1.55 -4.03
N ALA A 131 -35.73 -2.44 -3.41
CA ALA A 131 -35.23 -3.43 -2.46
C ALA A 131 -34.26 -4.44 -3.11
N VAL A 132 -34.49 -4.83 -4.37
CA VAL A 132 -33.55 -5.68 -5.13
C VAL A 132 -32.22 -4.98 -5.34
N TYR A 133 -32.22 -3.68 -5.68
CA TYR A 133 -30.99 -2.90 -5.78
C TYR A 133 -30.30 -2.74 -4.42
N LEU A 134 -31.07 -2.40 -3.37
CA LEU A 134 -30.58 -2.26 -2.00
C LEU A 134 -29.82 -3.50 -1.53
N SER A 135 -30.40 -4.70 -1.76
CA SER A 135 -29.79 -5.98 -1.40
C SER A 135 -28.39 -6.16 -2.00
N SER A 136 -28.15 -5.62 -3.20
CA SER A 136 -26.84 -5.69 -3.85
C SER A 136 -25.82 -4.78 -3.16
N PHE A 137 -26.18 -3.52 -2.88
CA PHE A 137 -25.30 -2.58 -2.19
C PHE A 137 -25.02 -2.98 -0.74
N GLN A 138 -26.01 -3.53 -0.04
CA GLN A 138 -25.83 -4.06 1.32
C GLN A 138 -24.79 -5.18 1.37
N ARG A 139 -24.64 -6.00 0.32
CA ARG A 139 -23.56 -7.01 0.23
C ARG A 139 -22.19 -6.41 -0.05
N HIS A 140 -22.11 -5.23 -0.65
CA HIS A 140 -20.83 -4.58 -0.94
C HIS A 140 -20.20 -3.94 0.30
N LEU A 141 -21.01 -3.47 1.24
CA LEU A 141 -20.50 -2.87 2.49
C LEU A 141 -19.62 -3.81 3.33
N PRO A 142 -20.03 -5.07 3.66
CA PRO A 142 -19.16 -5.99 4.38
C PRO A 142 -17.93 -6.40 3.55
N ARG A 143 -18.06 -6.56 2.23
CA ARG A 143 -16.91 -6.84 1.34
C ARG A 143 -15.86 -5.73 1.40
N LEU A 144 -16.28 -4.47 1.51
CA LEU A 144 -15.38 -3.34 1.69
C LEU A 144 -14.61 -3.45 3.02
N TYR A 145 -15.28 -3.81 4.11
CA TYR A 145 -14.63 -4.01 5.41
C TYR A 145 -13.66 -5.19 5.42
N GLU A 146 -14.00 -6.29 4.73
CA GLU A 146 -13.13 -7.45 4.56
C GLU A 146 -11.90 -7.15 3.68
N LEU A 147 -12.02 -6.22 2.73
CA LEU A 147 -10.94 -5.80 1.84
C LEU A 147 -9.89 -4.95 2.55
N ARG A 148 -10.32 -3.99 3.41
CA ARG A 148 -9.43 -3.04 4.10
C ARG A 148 -8.18 -3.68 4.75
N PRO A 149 -8.27 -4.71 5.59
CA PRO A 149 -7.09 -5.28 6.24
C PRO A 149 -6.13 -5.99 5.29
N ARG A 150 -6.57 -6.31 4.07
CA ARG A 150 -5.74 -6.99 3.05
C ARG A 150 -4.99 -6.01 2.15
N CYS A 151 -5.54 -4.82 1.93
CA CYS A 151 -4.97 -3.83 1.01
C CYS A 151 -4.27 -2.67 1.72
N LEU A 152 -4.54 -2.46 3.01
CA LEU A 152 -3.97 -1.35 3.79
C LEU A 152 -2.77 -1.83 4.61
N LEU A 153 -1.75 -2.32 3.91
CA LEU A 153 -0.48 -2.78 4.48
C LEU A 153 0.63 -1.76 4.20
N VAL A 154 1.70 -1.74 5.00
CA VAL A 154 2.86 -0.89 4.73
C VAL A 154 3.87 -1.67 3.90
N GLN A 155 4.40 -1.04 2.85
CA GLN A 155 5.50 -1.59 2.08
C GLN A 155 6.81 -1.00 2.61
N PHE A 156 7.62 -1.81 3.30
CA PHE A 156 8.93 -1.41 3.81
C PHE A 156 9.90 -2.59 3.87
N GLY A 157 10.28 -3.10 2.70
CA GLY A 157 11.13 -4.28 2.59
C GLY A 157 12.03 -4.32 1.37
N GLY A 158 12.02 -3.29 0.51
CA GLY A 158 12.81 -3.25 -0.71
C GLY A 158 14.32 -3.27 -0.46
N SER A 159 14.80 -2.48 0.49
CA SER A 159 16.23 -2.41 0.84
C SER A 159 16.79 -3.75 1.34
N LEU A 160 16.01 -4.49 2.13
CA LEU A 160 16.41 -5.80 2.64
C LEU A 160 16.48 -6.84 1.51
N GLY A 161 15.55 -6.79 0.55
CA GLY A 161 15.59 -7.64 -0.64
C GLY A 161 16.83 -7.39 -1.50
N LYS A 162 17.24 -6.12 -1.65
CA LYS A 162 18.48 -5.76 -2.35
C LYS A 162 19.70 -6.31 -1.63
N LEU A 163 19.85 -6.02 -0.33
CA LEU A 163 21.00 -6.47 0.46
C LEU A 163 21.13 -8.00 0.45
N ALA A 164 20.01 -8.71 0.58
CA ALA A 164 19.99 -10.17 0.47
C ALA A 164 20.46 -10.66 -0.91
N THR A 165 20.03 -10.00 -1.98
CA THR A 165 20.47 -10.35 -3.35
C THR A 165 21.96 -10.12 -3.54
N ASP A 166 22.49 -8.99 -3.06
CA ASP A 166 23.91 -8.66 -3.15
C ASP A 166 24.76 -9.70 -2.38
N LEU A 167 24.33 -10.07 -1.17
CA LEU A 167 24.99 -11.12 -0.38
C LEU A 167 24.97 -12.48 -1.09
N MET A 168 23.84 -12.87 -1.68
CA MET A 168 23.74 -14.13 -2.43
C MET A 168 24.70 -14.16 -3.61
N VAL A 169 24.78 -13.08 -4.40
CA VAL A 169 25.69 -12.98 -5.55
C VAL A 169 27.14 -13.02 -5.11
N MET A 170 27.54 -12.23 -4.11
CA MET A 170 28.92 -12.22 -3.61
C MET A 170 29.32 -13.56 -2.94
N SER A 171 28.35 -14.31 -2.42
CA SER A 171 28.55 -15.66 -1.87
C SER A 171 28.57 -16.79 -2.89
N SER A 172 28.30 -16.50 -4.17
CA SER A 172 28.34 -17.52 -5.21
C SER A 172 29.76 -18.06 -5.39
N ASN A 173 29.90 -19.31 -5.84
CA ASN A 173 31.21 -19.96 -5.96
C ASN A 173 32.17 -19.22 -6.90
N GLU A 174 31.63 -18.50 -7.89
CA GLU A 174 32.40 -17.72 -8.86
C GLU A 174 33.01 -16.45 -8.24
N CYS A 175 32.32 -15.84 -7.27
CA CYS A 175 32.76 -14.63 -6.59
C CYS A 175 33.51 -14.94 -5.29
N ASN A 176 32.89 -15.76 -4.41
CA ASN A 176 33.41 -16.18 -3.11
C ASN A 176 34.02 -15.03 -2.28
N GLU A 177 33.38 -13.86 -2.31
CA GLU A 177 33.85 -12.64 -1.65
C GLU A 177 33.33 -12.51 -0.21
N VAL A 178 32.12 -13.00 0.03
CA VAL A 178 31.46 -12.96 1.34
C VAL A 178 30.75 -14.29 1.62
N SER A 179 30.56 -14.62 2.89
CA SER A 179 29.77 -15.78 3.30
C SER A 179 28.95 -15.47 4.54
N GLU A 180 27.82 -16.16 4.70
CA GLU A 180 27.04 -16.06 5.94
C GLU A 180 27.81 -16.69 7.12
N PRO A 181 27.54 -16.27 8.37
CA PRO A 181 28.20 -16.83 9.54
C PRO A 181 28.09 -18.36 9.61
N PHE A 182 29.23 -19.03 9.70
CA PHE A 182 29.31 -20.48 9.78
C PHE A 182 28.76 -20.99 11.12
N VAL A 183 27.80 -21.91 11.03
CA VAL A 183 27.28 -22.70 12.15
C VAL A 183 27.22 -24.15 11.65
N PRO A 184 27.62 -25.17 12.43
CA PRO A 184 27.55 -26.56 12.00
C PRO A 184 26.17 -26.91 11.40
N HIS A 185 26.18 -27.52 10.22
CA HIS A 185 24.99 -27.91 9.43
C HIS A 185 24.13 -26.78 8.84
N ARG A 186 24.43 -25.50 9.11
CA ARG A 186 23.69 -24.39 8.51
C ARG A 186 24.01 -24.27 7.02
N GLY A 187 22.96 -24.21 6.19
CA GLY A 187 23.11 -24.12 4.73
C GLY A 187 23.73 -25.36 4.10
N ALA A 188 23.85 -26.47 4.85
CA ALA A 188 24.40 -27.72 4.35
C ALA A 188 23.38 -28.48 3.52
N SER A 189 23.91 -29.31 2.61
CA SER A 189 23.12 -30.19 1.75
C SER A 189 23.11 -31.62 2.25
N SER A 190 22.04 -32.35 1.94
CA SER A 190 21.92 -33.77 2.28
C SER A 190 22.81 -34.67 1.41
N THR A 191 23.27 -34.16 0.26
CA THR A 191 24.06 -34.93 -0.73
C THR A 191 25.47 -34.40 -0.93
N MET A 192 25.74 -33.14 -0.61
CA MET A 192 27.05 -32.49 -0.82
C MET A 192 27.60 -31.91 0.49
N PRO A 193 28.55 -32.58 1.15
CA PRO A 193 29.09 -32.16 2.45
C PRO A 193 29.78 -30.79 2.45
N GLN A 194 30.31 -30.36 1.30
CA GLN A 194 30.99 -29.06 1.13
C GLN A 194 30.04 -27.91 0.77
N GLU A 195 28.76 -28.18 0.49
CA GLU A 195 27.80 -27.15 0.08
C GLU A 195 27.45 -26.22 1.25
N SER A 196 27.47 -24.91 0.98
CA SER A 196 27.14 -23.88 1.97
C SER A 196 26.26 -22.81 1.32
N ASN A 197 24.97 -22.87 1.62
CA ASN A 197 23.97 -21.98 1.03
C ASN A 197 23.69 -20.75 1.92
N PRO A 198 23.50 -19.54 1.33
CA PRO A 198 23.15 -18.31 2.04
C PRO A 198 21.66 -18.27 2.42
N ILE A 199 21.23 -19.22 3.26
CA ILE A 199 19.82 -19.48 3.56
C ILE A 199 19.09 -18.30 4.21
N SER A 200 19.77 -17.46 4.98
CA SER A 200 19.12 -16.30 5.59
C SER A 200 18.82 -15.22 4.56
N SER A 201 19.75 -15.00 3.64
CA SER A 201 19.58 -14.08 2.52
C SER A 201 18.44 -14.55 1.60
N GLU A 202 18.34 -15.85 1.32
CA GLU A 202 17.21 -16.41 0.56
C GLU A 202 15.85 -16.14 1.22
N VAL A 203 15.74 -16.38 2.52
CA VAL A 203 14.50 -16.13 3.28
C VAL A 203 14.16 -14.64 3.28
N ILE A 204 15.14 -13.74 3.46
CA ILE A 204 14.94 -12.29 3.43
C ILE A 204 14.44 -11.85 2.05
N LEU A 205 15.02 -12.36 0.97
CA LEU A 205 14.60 -12.07 -0.39
C LEU A 205 13.17 -12.56 -0.66
N ALA A 206 12.83 -13.77 -0.21
CA ALA A 206 11.48 -14.31 -0.33
C ALA A 206 10.46 -13.47 0.45
N ALA A 207 10.76 -13.11 1.69
CA ALA A 207 9.90 -12.26 2.52
C ALA A 207 9.70 -10.87 1.89
N SER A 208 10.74 -10.25 1.35
CA SER A 208 10.66 -8.96 0.65
C SER A 208 9.73 -9.04 -0.58
N LYS A 209 9.82 -10.11 -1.37
CA LYS A 209 8.93 -10.35 -2.52
C LYS A 209 7.47 -10.58 -2.10
N LEU A 210 7.25 -11.37 -1.05
CA LEU A 210 5.91 -11.60 -0.51
C LEU A 210 5.29 -10.31 0.03
N LEU A 211 6.07 -9.49 0.73
CA LEU A 211 5.60 -8.18 1.20
C LEU A 211 5.13 -7.33 0.02
N ARG A 212 5.96 -7.22 -1.03
CA ARG A 212 5.60 -6.50 -2.25
C ARG A 212 4.35 -7.05 -2.93
N ALA A 213 4.18 -8.36 -2.99
CA ALA A 213 2.99 -8.96 -3.63
C ALA A 213 1.70 -8.71 -2.84
N ASN A 214 1.78 -8.44 -1.54
CA ASN A 214 0.62 -8.20 -0.69
C ASN A 214 0.34 -6.72 -0.40
N ALA A 215 1.38 -5.88 -0.40
CA ALA A 215 1.28 -4.45 -0.09
C ALA A 215 1.51 -3.53 -1.30
N GLY A 216 2.08 -4.03 -2.41
CA GLY A 216 2.28 -3.27 -3.65
C GLY A 216 1.12 -3.40 -4.64
#